data_AF-A0A7X8DEB8-F1
#
_entry.id   AF-A0A7X8DEB8-F1
#
_cell.length_a   1.000
_cell.length_b   1.000
_cell.length_c   1.000
_cell.angle_alpha   90.00
_cell.angle_beta   90.00
_cell.angle_gamma   90.00
#
_symmetry.space_group_name_H-M   'P 1'
#
loop_
_entity.id
_entity.type
_entity.pdbx_description
1 polymer ?
#
loop_
_entity_poly.entity_id
_entity_poly.type
_entity_poly.pdbx_seq_one_letter_code
_entity_poly.pdbx_strand_id
1 'polypeptide(L)'
;MNRTILYDEHLALNAKMVDFAGWEMPVQYTGIKDETLAVRQAQGMFDVSHMGEISVSGTGAGEFLDYVLSRKISHKNPELTNYAFLCYEDGGVVDDLMVYQLDTEDYWLVVNAANTDKDFAHLQEMLTKYDQQNDVSIYNETDSYGLIAIQGTGSLTPTLNALSPIYPALNISEKIKNLKRFRQVSFPLNDKRLVVSRTGYTGED
;
A
#
# COMPACT_ATOMS: atom_id res chain seq x y z
N MET A 1 6.56 16.58 12.98
CA MET A 1 6.30 16.13 11.60
C MET A 1 7.12 14.88 11.38
N ASN A 2 6.50 13.87 10.78
CA ASN A 2 7.12 12.59 10.45
C ASN A 2 7.90 12.73 9.13
N ARG A 3 8.84 11.79 8.89
CA ARG A 3 9.70 11.78 7.72
C ARG A 3 9.78 10.36 7.18
N THR A 4 9.72 10.23 5.85
CA THR A 4 9.94 8.94 5.21
C THR A 4 11.44 8.60 5.21
N ILE A 5 11.75 7.33 4.96
CA ILE A 5 13.14 6.88 4.80
C ILE A 5 13.86 7.54 3.61
N LEU A 6 13.12 8.14 2.68
CA LEU A 6 13.66 8.83 1.50
C LEU A 6 13.76 10.36 1.68
N TYR A 7 13.48 10.89 2.88
CA TYR A 7 13.49 12.34 3.15
C TYR A 7 14.80 13.03 2.71
N ASP A 8 15.96 12.46 3.07
CA ASP A 8 17.25 13.06 2.73
C ASP A 8 17.51 13.04 1.21
N GLU A 9 16.99 12.02 0.50
CA GLU A 9 17.07 11.95 -0.96
C GLU A 9 16.19 13.04 -1.61
N HIS A 10 15.00 13.30 -1.06
CA HIS A 10 14.14 14.39 -1.52
C HIS A 10 14.84 15.75 -1.42
N LEU A 11 15.54 16.00 -0.31
CA LEU A 11 16.34 17.21 -0.12
C LEU A 11 17.51 17.28 -1.12
N ALA A 12 18.23 16.17 -1.33
CA ALA A 12 19.34 16.10 -2.27
C ALA A 12 18.89 16.38 -3.72
N LEU A 13 17.66 15.96 -4.07
CA LEU A 13 17.02 16.22 -5.35
C LEU A 13 16.38 17.62 -5.45
N ASN A 14 16.57 18.48 -4.45
CA ASN A 14 16.01 19.84 -4.36
C ASN A 14 14.49 19.88 -4.44
N ALA A 15 13.82 18.86 -3.88
CA ALA A 15 12.37 18.84 -3.80
C ALA A 15 11.83 20.02 -2.98
N LYS A 16 10.67 20.54 -3.39
CA LYS A 16 9.90 21.46 -2.57
C LYS A 16 9.14 20.66 -1.51
N MET A 17 9.61 20.70 -0.28
CA MET A 17 8.98 19.98 0.83
C MET A 17 7.79 20.77 1.40
N VAL A 18 6.72 20.05 1.79
CA VAL A 18 5.53 20.60 2.44
C VAL A 18 5.08 19.69 3.58
N ASP A 19 4.26 20.22 4.50
CA ASP A 19 3.50 19.40 5.45
C ASP A 19 2.29 18.80 4.72
N PHE A 20 2.25 17.47 4.66
CA PHE A 20 1.13 16.71 4.14
C PHE A 20 0.75 15.63 5.16
N ALA A 21 -0.43 15.79 5.78
CA ALA A 21 -0.92 14.88 6.82
C ALA A 21 0.07 14.65 7.98
N GLY A 22 0.84 15.67 8.36
CA GLY A 22 1.84 15.56 9.43
C GLY A 22 3.19 15.00 8.98
N TRP A 23 3.37 14.70 7.69
CA TRP A 23 4.62 14.25 7.08
C TRP A 23 5.29 15.35 6.26
N GLU A 24 6.63 15.41 6.32
CA GLU A 24 7.41 16.26 5.40
C GLU A 24 7.57 15.56 4.05
N MET A 25 6.74 15.94 3.07
CA MET A 25 6.66 15.26 1.76
C MET A 25 7.06 16.18 0.60
N PRO A 26 7.67 15.64 -0.48
CA PRO A 26 7.99 16.40 -1.68
C PRO A 26 6.73 16.68 -2.50
N VAL A 27 6.33 17.96 -2.64
CA VAL A 27 5.16 18.34 -3.47
C VAL A 27 5.50 18.44 -4.96
N GLN A 28 6.77 18.74 -5.28
CA GLN A 28 7.32 18.78 -6.64
C GLN A 28 8.85 18.84 -6.59
N TYR A 29 9.52 18.48 -7.68
CA TYR A 29 10.95 18.56 -7.90
C TYR A 29 11.29 19.55 -9.02
N THR A 30 10.71 19.36 -10.20
CA THR A 30 10.94 20.21 -11.38
C THR A 30 9.73 21.10 -11.67
N GLY A 31 8.53 20.64 -11.34
CA GLY A 31 7.29 21.40 -11.47
C GLY A 31 6.09 20.50 -11.72
N ILE A 32 4.96 20.80 -11.05
CA ILE A 32 3.72 19.99 -11.11
C ILE A 32 3.31 19.62 -12.54
N LYS A 33 3.35 20.58 -13.47
CA LYS A 33 2.94 20.35 -14.86
C LYS A 33 3.88 19.36 -15.57
N ASP A 34 5.18 19.55 -15.42
CA ASP A 34 6.19 18.74 -16.11
C ASP A 34 6.20 17.31 -15.55
N GLU A 35 6.07 17.15 -14.24
CA GLU A 35 5.95 15.86 -13.58
C GLU A 35 4.65 15.13 -13.96
N THR A 36 3.54 15.86 -14.06
CA THR A 36 2.28 15.29 -14.56
C THR A 36 2.43 14.81 -16.00
N LEU A 37 3.04 15.60 -16.88
CA LEU A 37 3.29 15.21 -18.27
C LEU A 37 4.25 14.01 -18.35
N ALA A 38 5.27 13.94 -17.49
CA ALA A 38 6.19 12.82 -17.44
C ALA A 38 5.46 11.50 -17.15
N VAL A 39 4.56 11.46 -16.18
CA VAL A 39 3.74 10.27 -15.88
C VAL A 39 2.82 9.91 -17.06
N ARG A 40 2.15 10.90 -17.65
CA ARG A 40 1.21 10.70 -18.76
C ARG A 40 1.88 10.20 -20.04
N GLN A 41 3.11 10.66 -20.32
CA GLN A 41 3.80 10.42 -21.59
C GLN A 41 4.87 9.33 -21.48
N ALA A 42 5.34 9.05 -20.27
CA ALA A 42 6.38 8.07 -20.00
C ALA A 42 6.16 7.41 -18.65
N GLN A 43 6.81 7.90 -17.60
CA GLN A 43 6.77 7.33 -16.25
C GLN A 43 7.16 8.38 -15.19
N GLY A 44 6.71 8.17 -13.96
CA GLY A 44 7.12 8.91 -12.77
C GLY A 44 7.19 7.99 -11.55
N MET A 45 7.94 8.41 -10.53
CA MET A 45 8.09 7.70 -9.27
C MET A 45 7.64 8.60 -8.12
N PHE A 46 6.85 8.03 -7.22
CA PHE A 46 6.30 8.71 -6.05
C PHE A 46 6.73 7.97 -4.80
N ASP A 47 7.27 8.70 -3.83
CA ASP A 47 7.36 8.21 -2.46
C ASP A 47 6.00 8.38 -1.79
N VAL A 48 5.35 7.25 -1.51
CA VAL A 48 4.07 7.18 -0.82
C VAL A 48 4.20 6.45 0.52
N SER A 49 5.41 6.43 1.09
CA SER A 49 5.70 5.78 2.39
C SER A 49 5.05 6.48 3.59
N HIS A 50 4.32 7.57 3.36
CA HIS A 50 3.50 8.25 4.37
C HIS A 50 2.11 7.60 4.52
N MET A 51 1.71 6.72 3.60
CA MET A 51 0.49 5.93 3.72
C MET A 51 0.56 5.05 4.97
N GLY A 52 -0.57 4.84 5.62
CA GLY A 52 -0.63 3.97 6.79
C GLY A 52 -0.62 2.51 6.40
N GLU A 53 0.06 1.70 7.19
CA GLU A 53 0.19 0.26 6.95
C GLU A 53 -0.30 -0.51 8.18
N ILE A 54 -1.34 -1.32 8.03
CA ILE A 54 -1.96 -2.05 9.14
C ILE A 54 -2.01 -3.53 8.80
N SER A 55 -1.48 -4.38 9.67
CA SER A 55 -1.60 -5.84 9.55
C SER A 55 -2.83 -6.34 10.33
N VAL A 56 -3.52 -7.31 9.76
CA VAL A 56 -4.66 -8.02 10.37
C VAL A 56 -4.42 -9.50 10.16
N SER A 57 -4.16 -10.24 11.23
CA SER A 57 -3.75 -11.64 11.13
C SER A 57 -4.41 -12.55 12.17
N GLY A 58 -4.41 -13.84 11.87
CA GLY A 58 -4.91 -14.91 12.74
C GLY A 58 -6.29 -15.44 12.36
N THR A 59 -6.74 -16.46 13.09
CA THR A 59 -7.91 -17.25 12.69
C THR A 59 -9.18 -16.42 12.71
N GLY A 60 -9.86 -16.33 11.56
CA GLY A 60 -11.04 -15.49 11.36
C GLY A 60 -10.74 -14.07 10.85
N ALA A 61 -9.48 -13.73 10.54
CA ALA A 61 -9.12 -12.39 10.07
C ALA A 61 -9.87 -11.97 8.78
N GLY A 62 -10.06 -12.90 7.85
CA GLY A 62 -10.80 -12.62 6.60
C GLY A 62 -12.28 -12.32 6.86
N GLU A 63 -12.90 -13.05 7.77
CA GLU A 63 -14.29 -12.89 8.19
C GLU A 63 -14.49 -11.62 9.03
N PHE A 64 -13.52 -11.26 9.85
CA PHE A 64 -13.49 -9.95 10.52
C PHE A 64 -13.41 -8.81 9.49
N LEU A 65 -12.56 -8.93 8.46
CA LEU A 65 -12.50 -7.94 7.39
C LEU A 65 -13.82 -7.87 6.60
N ASP A 66 -14.52 -8.99 6.38
CA ASP A 66 -15.87 -8.99 5.79
C ASP A 66 -16.88 -8.22 6.65
N TYR A 67 -16.71 -8.22 7.96
CA TYR A 67 -17.61 -7.54 8.90
C TYR A 67 -17.43 -6.01 8.88
N VAL A 68 -16.19 -5.52 8.74
CA VAL A 68 -15.89 -4.07 8.83
C VAL A 68 -15.76 -3.37 7.47
N LEU A 69 -15.54 -4.13 6.38
CA LEU A 69 -15.33 -3.57 5.05
C LEU A 69 -16.56 -3.72 4.15
N SER A 70 -16.74 -2.74 3.26
CA SER A 70 -17.82 -2.73 2.26
C SER A 70 -17.70 -3.80 1.17
N ARG A 71 -16.63 -4.62 1.20
CA ARG A 71 -16.31 -5.61 0.17
C ARG A 71 -15.84 -6.89 0.85
N LYS A 72 -16.45 -8.01 0.47
CA LYS A 72 -16.00 -9.34 0.92
C LYS A 72 -14.50 -9.56 0.61
N ILE A 73 -13.70 -9.93 1.59
CA ILE A 73 -12.28 -10.27 1.54
C ILE A 73 -12.08 -11.78 1.74
N SER A 74 -12.84 -12.41 2.65
CA SER A 74 -12.65 -13.84 2.98
C SER A 74 -12.73 -14.74 1.74
N HIS A 75 -11.87 -15.78 1.75
CA HIS A 75 -11.79 -16.83 0.72
C HIS A 75 -11.59 -16.33 -0.72
N LYS A 76 -11.05 -15.11 -0.91
CA LYS A 76 -10.65 -14.62 -2.23
C LYS A 76 -9.34 -15.25 -2.68
N ASN A 77 -9.07 -15.14 -3.99
CA ASN A 77 -7.75 -15.46 -4.53
C ASN A 77 -6.70 -14.51 -3.88
N PRO A 78 -5.65 -15.03 -3.22
CA PRO A 78 -4.64 -14.21 -2.55
C PRO A 78 -3.85 -13.28 -3.48
N GLU A 79 -3.83 -13.54 -4.78
CA GLU A 79 -3.23 -12.63 -5.76
C GLU A 79 -4.06 -11.36 -5.96
N LEU A 80 -5.32 -11.29 -5.52
CA LEU A 80 -6.17 -10.11 -5.65
C LEU A 80 -5.80 -9.05 -4.61
N THR A 81 -5.54 -7.86 -5.09
CA THR A 81 -5.59 -6.66 -4.24
C THR A 81 -6.99 -6.05 -4.32
N ASN A 82 -7.59 -5.74 -3.18
CA ASN A 82 -8.99 -5.32 -3.10
C ASN A 82 -9.11 -3.90 -2.58
N TYR A 83 -9.71 -3.01 -3.39
CA TYR A 83 -10.19 -1.73 -2.90
C TYR A 83 -11.50 -1.90 -2.13
N ALA A 84 -11.60 -1.30 -0.95
CA ALA A 84 -12.78 -1.37 -0.09
C ALA A 84 -12.94 -0.07 0.72
N PHE A 85 -14.16 0.17 1.21
CA PHE A 85 -14.40 1.20 2.22
C PHE A 85 -14.44 0.55 3.60
N LEU A 86 -13.74 1.17 4.55
CA LEU A 86 -13.93 0.94 5.97
C LEU A 86 -15.13 1.78 6.43
N CYS A 87 -16.12 1.17 7.06
CA CYS A 87 -17.37 1.84 7.40
C CYS A 87 -17.60 1.92 8.91
N TYR A 88 -18.35 2.94 9.32
CA TYR A 88 -19.02 3.00 10.60
C TYR A 88 -20.27 2.09 10.59
N GLU A 89 -20.81 1.79 11.77
CA GLU A 89 -22.00 0.95 11.92
C GLU A 89 -23.25 1.53 11.22
N ASP A 90 -23.33 2.85 11.05
CA ASP A 90 -24.42 3.54 10.36
C ASP A 90 -24.25 3.58 8.83
N GLY A 91 -23.17 2.98 8.30
CA GLY A 91 -22.84 2.94 6.88
C GLY A 91 -22.06 4.17 6.38
N GLY A 92 -21.72 5.13 7.24
CA GLY A 92 -20.81 6.21 6.91
C GLY A 92 -19.39 5.70 6.63
N VAL A 93 -18.66 6.36 5.73
CA VAL A 93 -17.29 5.95 5.39
C VAL A 93 -16.30 6.53 6.39
N VAL A 94 -15.50 5.65 6.99
CA VAL A 94 -14.35 5.98 7.85
C VAL A 94 -13.17 6.36 6.97
N ASP A 95 -12.80 5.46 6.05
CA ASP A 95 -11.74 5.65 5.04
C ASP A 95 -11.95 4.71 3.85
N ASP A 96 -11.23 4.96 2.77
CA ASP A 96 -11.03 4.00 1.69
C ASP A 96 -9.62 3.41 1.71
N LEU A 97 -9.50 2.11 1.42
CA LEU A 97 -8.23 1.40 1.59
C LEU A 97 -8.04 0.27 0.58
N MET A 98 -6.79 -0.21 0.51
CA MET A 98 -6.41 -1.38 -0.26
C MET A 98 -6.08 -2.55 0.67
N VAL A 99 -6.64 -3.72 0.37
CA VAL A 99 -6.44 -4.98 1.12
C VAL A 99 -5.63 -5.95 0.29
N TYR A 100 -4.54 -6.44 0.89
CA TYR A 100 -3.62 -7.43 0.35
C TYR A 100 -3.69 -8.67 1.23
N GLN A 101 -3.85 -9.86 0.64
CA GLN A 101 -3.68 -11.11 1.38
C GLN A 101 -2.24 -11.60 1.21
N LEU A 102 -1.45 -11.57 2.28
CA LEU A 102 -0.03 -11.89 2.23
C LEU A 102 0.25 -13.38 2.48
N ASP A 103 -0.58 -14.03 3.29
CA ASP A 103 -0.58 -15.47 3.53
C ASP A 103 -2.00 -15.95 3.92
N THR A 104 -2.13 -17.21 4.31
CA THR A 104 -3.32 -17.75 4.95
C THR A 104 -3.55 -17.00 6.25
N GLU A 105 -4.72 -16.37 6.39
CA GLU A 105 -5.08 -15.61 7.60
C GLU A 105 -4.12 -14.44 7.91
N ASP A 106 -3.37 -13.92 6.93
CA ASP A 106 -2.47 -12.76 7.07
C ASP A 106 -2.83 -11.72 6.00
N TYR A 107 -3.32 -10.57 6.46
CA TYR A 107 -3.79 -9.48 5.62
C TYR A 107 -3.05 -8.18 5.94
N TRP A 108 -2.85 -7.38 4.91
CA TRP A 108 -2.21 -6.08 4.99
C TRP A 108 -3.09 -5.01 4.34
N LEU A 109 -3.35 -3.96 5.09
CA LEU A 109 -4.19 -2.83 4.72
C LEU A 109 -3.30 -1.60 4.50
N VAL A 110 -3.42 -0.99 3.32
CA VAL A 110 -2.82 0.31 3.01
C VAL A 110 -3.94 1.36 3.12
N VAL A 111 -3.82 2.26 4.11
CA VAL A 111 -4.81 3.30 4.45
C VAL A 111 -4.28 4.71 4.20
N ASN A 112 -5.16 5.71 4.11
CA ASN A 112 -4.72 7.08 3.86
C ASN A 112 -3.90 7.65 5.03
N ALA A 113 -2.82 8.37 4.71
CA ALA A 113 -1.87 8.93 5.69
C ALA A 113 -2.53 9.77 6.80
N ALA A 114 -3.53 10.58 6.45
CA ALA A 114 -4.23 11.43 7.42
C ALA A 114 -5.13 10.65 8.38
N ASN A 115 -5.44 9.39 8.06
CA ASN A 115 -6.42 8.56 8.75
C ASN A 115 -5.79 7.37 9.47
N THR A 116 -4.48 7.14 9.36
CA THR A 116 -3.79 5.96 9.91
C THR A 116 -4.17 5.65 11.37
N ASP A 117 -4.02 6.61 12.27
CA ASP A 117 -4.32 6.39 13.70
C ASP A 117 -5.82 6.18 13.95
N LYS A 118 -6.66 6.92 13.22
CA LYS A 118 -8.12 6.83 13.30
C LYS A 118 -8.60 5.45 12.83
N ASP A 119 -8.08 4.97 11.72
CA ASP A 119 -8.47 3.70 11.11
C ASP A 119 -7.98 2.52 11.95
N PHE A 120 -6.74 2.58 12.45
CA PHE A 120 -6.22 1.59 13.38
C PHE A 120 -7.06 1.51 14.66
N ALA A 121 -7.38 2.66 15.27
CA ALA A 121 -8.24 2.70 16.45
C ALA A 121 -9.66 2.17 16.17
N HIS A 122 -10.24 2.53 15.02
CA HIS A 122 -11.57 2.04 14.61
C HIS A 122 -11.57 0.52 14.42
N LEU A 123 -10.56 -0.04 13.75
CA LEU A 123 -10.42 -1.48 13.58
C LEU A 123 -10.30 -2.23 14.93
N GLN A 124 -9.53 -1.69 15.88
CA GLN A 124 -9.42 -2.23 17.24
C GLN A 124 -10.77 -2.21 17.99
N GLU A 125 -11.52 -1.11 17.85
CA GLU A 125 -12.86 -1.00 18.44
C GLU A 125 -13.81 -2.03 17.82
N MET A 126 -13.82 -2.16 16.50
CA MET A 126 -14.68 -3.12 15.80
C MET A 126 -14.32 -4.55 16.14
N LEU A 127 -13.03 -4.87 16.31
CA LEU A 127 -12.60 -6.20 16.72
C LEU A 127 -13.16 -6.56 18.11
N THR A 128 -13.16 -5.61 19.04
CA THR A 128 -13.74 -5.80 20.37
C THR A 128 -15.25 -6.10 20.32
N LYS A 129 -15.96 -5.58 19.31
CA LYS A 129 -17.40 -5.79 19.09
C LYS A 129 -17.73 -7.05 18.31
N TYR A 130 -16.85 -7.50 17.41
CA TYR A 130 -17.11 -8.60 16.48
C TYR A 130 -17.27 -9.95 17.19
N ASP A 131 -16.23 -10.45 17.85
CA ASP A 131 -16.28 -11.68 18.67
C ASP A 131 -14.96 -11.85 19.45
N GLN A 132 -15.04 -12.27 20.71
CA GLN A 132 -13.88 -12.57 21.55
C GLN A 132 -13.33 -14.00 21.37
N GLN A 133 -13.98 -14.84 20.55
CA GLN A 133 -13.55 -16.23 20.34
C GLN A 133 -12.55 -16.42 19.20
N ASN A 134 -12.33 -15.41 18.35
CA ASN A 134 -11.39 -15.46 17.24
C ASN A 134 -10.01 -14.93 17.67
N ASP A 135 -8.94 -15.59 17.21
CA ASP A 135 -7.55 -15.20 17.50
C ASP A 135 -7.06 -14.20 16.45
N VAL A 136 -7.73 -13.05 16.36
CA VAL A 136 -7.35 -11.98 15.42
C VAL A 136 -6.53 -10.92 16.13
N SER A 137 -5.38 -10.60 15.55
CA SER A 137 -4.50 -9.52 15.98
C SER A 137 -4.42 -8.43 14.91
N ILE A 138 -4.33 -7.18 15.34
CA ILE A 138 -4.20 -6.02 14.45
C ILE A 138 -3.02 -5.18 14.94
N TYR A 139 -2.07 -4.88 14.06
CA TYR A 139 -0.91 -4.05 14.37
C TYR A 139 -0.75 -2.91 13.37
N ASN A 140 -0.32 -1.75 13.87
CA ASN A 140 0.11 -0.64 13.02
C ASN A 140 1.59 -0.86 12.65
N GLU A 141 1.83 -1.10 11.36
CA GLU A 141 3.12 -1.41 10.77
C GLU A 141 3.67 -0.24 9.92
N THR A 142 3.09 0.96 10.04
CA THR A 142 3.44 2.12 9.19
C THR A 142 4.94 2.41 9.19
N ASP A 143 5.62 2.32 10.33
CA ASP A 143 7.07 2.55 10.45
C ASP A 143 7.93 1.37 9.95
N SER A 144 7.32 0.20 9.69
CA SER A 144 8.01 -1.02 9.27
C SER A 144 8.19 -1.11 7.75
N TYR A 145 7.43 -0.32 6.99
CA TYR A 145 7.30 -0.39 5.53
C TYR A 145 7.75 0.91 4.84
N GLY A 146 8.24 0.76 3.61
CA GLY A 146 8.34 1.85 2.66
C GLY A 146 7.50 1.52 1.43
N LEU A 147 6.89 2.52 0.83
CA LEU A 147 5.99 2.34 -0.30
C LEU A 147 6.36 3.30 -1.44
N ILE A 148 6.67 2.73 -2.59
CA ILE A 148 7.03 3.48 -3.81
C ILE A 148 6.01 3.13 -4.89
N ALA A 149 5.41 4.16 -5.48
CA ALA A 149 4.55 4.02 -6.65
C ALA A 149 5.32 4.44 -7.90
N ILE A 150 5.49 3.51 -8.83
CA ILE A 150 6.01 3.80 -10.18
C ILE A 150 4.81 3.77 -11.11
N GLN A 151 4.58 4.86 -11.86
CA GLN A 151 3.34 5.09 -12.60
C GLN A 151 3.62 5.60 -14.00
N GLY A 152 2.79 5.24 -14.97
CA GLY A 152 2.90 5.69 -16.36
C GLY A 152 3.10 4.53 -17.31
N THR A 153 2.84 4.75 -18.61
CA THR A 153 2.94 3.68 -19.63
C THR A 153 4.32 3.01 -19.72
N GLY A 154 5.38 3.67 -19.25
CA GLY A 154 6.74 3.14 -19.14
C GLY A 154 7.08 2.41 -17.84
N SER A 155 6.20 2.42 -16.82
CA SER A 155 6.45 2.04 -15.42
C SER A 155 7.05 0.63 -15.24
N LEU A 156 6.74 -0.30 -16.12
CA LEU A 156 7.26 -1.68 -16.08
C LEU A 156 8.80 -1.72 -16.16
N THR A 157 9.42 -0.95 -17.05
CA THR A 157 10.87 -0.99 -17.27
C THR A 157 11.68 -0.58 -16.03
N PRO A 158 11.46 0.60 -15.41
CA PRO A 158 12.16 0.98 -14.20
C PRO A 158 11.83 0.05 -13.02
N THR A 159 10.60 -0.49 -12.94
CA THR A 159 10.25 -1.50 -11.93
C THR A 159 11.15 -2.73 -12.06
N LEU A 160 11.29 -3.28 -13.27
CA LEU A 160 12.17 -4.43 -13.52
C LEU A 160 13.64 -4.11 -13.24
N ASN A 161 14.10 -2.92 -13.63
CA ASN A 161 15.48 -2.48 -13.39
C ASN A 161 15.77 -2.33 -11.90
N ALA A 162 14.81 -1.87 -11.09
CA ALA A 162 14.97 -1.76 -9.64
C ALA A 162 15.03 -3.15 -8.96
N LEU A 163 14.26 -4.12 -9.45
CA LEU A 163 14.19 -5.46 -8.87
C LEU A 163 15.33 -6.39 -9.29
N SER A 164 15.88 -6.21 -10.50
CA SER A 164 16.89 -7.11 -11.06
C SER A 164 18.16 -7.25 -10.21
N PRO A 165 18.72 -6.19 -9.60
CA PRO A 165 19.88 -6.32 -8.72
C PRO A 165 19.57 -7.05 -7.41
N ILE A 166 18.33 -6.94 -6.92
CA ILE A 166 17.87 -7.55 -5.66
C ILE A 166 17.64 -9.05 -5.86
N TYR A 167 17.17 -9.45 -7.04
CA TYR A 167 16.74 -10.81 -7.34
C TYR A 167 17.36 -11.40 -8.62
N PRO A 168 18.69 -11.45 -8.72
CA PRO A 168 19.37 -11.83 -9.96
C PRO A 168 19.10 -13.29 -10.39
N ALA A 169 18.72 -14.16 -9.46
CA ALA A 169 18.48 -15.59 -9.69
C ALA A 169 17.00 -15.95 -9.93
N LEU A 170 16.07 -15.02 -9.74
CA LEU A 170 14.64 -15.28 -9.91
C LEU A 170 14.18 -14.71 -11.26
N ASN A 171 13.39 -15.47 -12.01
CA ASN A 171 12.67 -14.96 -13.18
C ASN A 171 11.48 -14.08 -12.76
N ILE A 172 11.76 -13.03 -11.98
CA ILE A 172 10.78 -12.03 -11.51
C ILE A 172 10.19 -11.28 -12.69
N SER A 173 11.00 -11.02 -13.71
CA SER A 173 10.61 -10.30 -14.91
C SER A 173 9.36 -10.87 -15.55
N GLU A 174 9.24 -12.19 -15.67
CA GLU A 174 8.05 -12.82 -16.26
C GLU A 174 6.82 -12.69 -15.35
N LYS A 175 6.99 -12.83 -14.03
CA LYS A 175 5.89 -12.66 -13.06
C LYS A 175 5.33 -11.24 -13.09
N ILE A 176 6.21 -10.22 -13.07
CA ILE A 176 5.79 -8.81 -13.10
C ILE A 176 5.16 -8.44 -14.45
N LYS A 177 5.75 -8.88 -15.56
CA LYS A 177 5.20 -8.63 -16.91
C LYS A 177 3.77 -9.16 -17.08
N ASN A 178 3.47 -10.31 -16.48
CA ASN A 178 2.16 -10.95 -16.57
C ASN A 178 1.21 -10.55 -15.44
N LEU A 179 1.64 -9.70 -14.51
CA LEU A 179 0.82 -9.25 -13.38
C LEU A 179 -0.34 -8.41 -13.92
N LYS A 180 -1.58 -8.85 -13.69
CA LYS A 180 -2.79 -8.12 -14.14
C LYS A 180 -3.11 -6.98 -13.19
N ARG A 181 -3.89 -6.00 -13.65
CA ARG A 181 -4.38 -4.89 -12.80
C ARG A 181 -5.11 -5.44 -11.55
N PHE A 182 -4.88 -4.80 -10.39
CA PHE A 182 -5.37 -5.29 -9.09
C PHE A 182 -4.92 -6.73 -8.81
N ARG A 183 -3.67 -7.03 -9.14
CA ARG A 183 -2.97 -8.22 -8.68
C ARG A 183 -1.68 -7.85 -7.98
N GLN A 184 -1.26 -8.73 -7.08
CA GLN A 184 -0.01 -8.66 -6.36
C GLN A 184 0.81 -9.93 -6.54
N VAL A 185 2.11 -9.79 -6.28
CA VAL A 185 3.04 -10.90 -6.10
C VAL A 185 4.05 -10.50 -5.02
N SER A 186 4.41 -11.46 -4.19
CA SER A 186 5.33 -11.26 -3.07
C SER A 186 6.66 -11.97 -3.32
N PHE A 187 7.75 -11.34 -2.90
CA PHE A 187 9.10 -11.87 -2.94
C PHE A 187 9.74 -11.78 -1.55
N PRO A 188 10.59 -12.74 -1.14
CA PRO A 188 11.35 -12.62 0.09
C PRO A 188 12.35 -11.47 -0.02
N LEU A 189 12.57 -10.68 1.04
CA LEU A 189 13.56 -9.61 1.06
C LEU A 189 14.28 -9.66 2.41
N ASN A 190 15.39 -10.40 2.49
CA ASN A 190 16.03 -10.76 3.76
C ASN A 190 15.05 -11.43 4.74
N ASP A 191 14.89 -10.89 5.95
CA ASP A 191 13.90 -11.27 6.96
C ASP A 191 12.53 -10.61 6.74
N LYS A 192 12.41 -9.76 5.72
CA LYS A 192 11.18 -9.08 5.31
C LYS A 192 10.60 -9.64 4.02
N ARG A 193 9.56 -8.98 3.52
CA ARG A 193 8.84 -9.29 2.29
C ARG A 193 8.77 -8.03 1.42
N LEU A 194 8.95 -8.18 0.12
CA LEU A 194 8.62 -7.17 -0.87
C LEU A 194 7.33 -7.57 -1.59
N VAL A 195 6.35 -6.68 -1.61
CA VAL A 195 5.11 -6.87 -2.36
C VAL A 195 5.14 -5.96 -3.58
N VAL A 196 4.95 -6.54 -4.76
CA VAL A 196 4.76 -5.77 -6.00
C VAL A 196 3.32 -5.93 -6.41
N SER A 197 2.61 -4.81 -6.58
CA SER A 197 1.22 -4.82 -7.03
C SER A 197 1.01 -3.89 -8.20
N ARG A 198 0.13 -4.29 -9.13
CA ARG A 198 -0.27 -3.47 -10.28
C ARG A 198 -1.49 -2.65 -9.91
N THR A 199 -1.23 -1.66 -9.07
CA THR A 199 -2.18 -0.68 -8.53
C THR A 199 -1.62 0.72 -8.72
N GLY A 200 -2.49 1.72 -8.72
CA GLY A 200 -2.07 3.10 -8.99
C GLY A 200 -3.20 4.09 -8.82
N TYR A 201 -2.83 5.35 -8.60
CA TYR A 201 -3.76 6.47 -8.38
C TYR A 201 -3.71 7.51 -9.51
N THR A 202 -3.01 7.19 -10.61
CA THR A 202 -2.80 8.14 -11.71
C THR A 202 -3.75 7.91 -12.89
N GLY A 203 -4.37 6.74 -13.00
CA GLY A 203 -5.14 6.32 -14.17
C GLY A 203 -4.29 5.72 -15.29
N GLU A 204 -2.96 5.75 -15.17
CA GLU A 204 -2.04 5.02 -16.04
C GLU A 204 -1.80 3.59 -15.53
N ASP A 205 -0.98 2.86 -16.29
CA ASP A 205 -0.43 1.57 -15.90
C ASP A 205 0.65 1.65 -14.80
#